data_AF-A0A2V2F2N4-F1
#
_entry.id   AF-A0A2V2F2N4-F1
#
_cell.length_a   1.000
_cell.length_b   1.000
_cell.length_c   1.000
_cell.angle_alpha   90.00
_cell.angle_beta   90.00
_cell.angle_gamma   90.00
#
_symmetry.space_group_name_H-M   'P 1'
#
loop_
_entity.id
_entity.type
_entity.pdbx_description
1 polymer ?
#
loop_
_entity_poly.entity_id
_entity_poly.type
_entity_poly.pdbx_seq_one_letter_code
_entity_poly.pdbx_strand_id
1 'polypeptide(L)'
;MKRTSLVKTVLLMLTCLSLLLCAQAADYGTGYTITFGSYPQSAVTDSACIAALDAQGGDWVSFGYDSHAKKAYTDFMQYKDVVYEGEKYRAVRFSSHGKDGAQDSPNQVDWFRYEPVQWRVLDATDPENALVLSVYILDSQAFRDTYYVDGKECYTDSTKTFYANNYAASDIRTWLNGEFYETIFSAAEQKRVKVSTLENKAHPDYSRFDAEPVSDKVFLLSYAEAVCEDYGFCGPDENFHETVARQVRGSDYAKALGLADDNGSSFGYNSDWWLRSGGIASNRVCYVNKIGNIYNNYPFGTFERVDDPWTGVRAALRMDLTVCDADTHAAHSWTLTGTQEPECLHEGRKTYLCGGCGAVLNEPIPALGHDFVNDVCTRGDAYRMATKTDDAGTTQTDAAETTAETTEVAASEQTEITTEATAETPASITSEPTAQAASEPTAATSATRAQDRAPASAGSPTVILLAALLLAAVIAVAVILLRRKH
;
A
#
# COMPACT_ATOMS: atom_id res chain seq x y z
N MET A 1 -19.82 48.42 19.80
CA MET A 1 -20.19 47.67 18.57
C MET A 1 -19.02 47.29 17.63
N LYS A 2 -17.73 47.49 17.97
CA LYS A 2 -16.60 47.11 17.07
C LYS A 2 -15.78 45.88 17.50
N ARG A 3 -15.91 45.40 18.74
CA ARG A 3 -15.17 44.23 19.25
C ARG A 3 -15.81 42.89 18.87
N THR A 4 -17.14 42.84 18.77
CA THR A 4 -17.90 41.63 18.37
C THR A 4 -17.72 41.23 16.90
N SER A 5 -17.41 42.18 16.01
CA SER A 5 -17.16 41.90 14.59
C SER A 5 -15.78 41.30 14.34
N LEU A 6 -14.76 41.67 15.13
CA LEU A 6 -13.39 41.21 14.93
C LEU A 6 -13.21 39.78 15.46
N VAL A 7 -13.85 39.46 16.58
CA VAL A 7 -13.84 38.12 17.18
C VAL A 7 -14.54 37.10 16.27
N LYS A 8 -15.64 37.47 15.60
CA LYS A 8 -16.31 36.59 14.62
C LYS A 8 -15.45 36.31 13.38
N THR A 9 -14.68 37.28 12.89
CA THR A 9 -13.80 37.09 11.73
C THR A 9 -12.56 36.27 12.07
N VAL A 10 -12.00 36.43 13.27
CA VAL A 10 -10.85 35.63 13.74
C VAL A 10 -11.27 34.20 14.08
N LEU A 11 -12.46 34.00 14.64
CA LEU A 11 -13.00 32.66 14.91
C LEU A 11 -13.32 31.90 13.61
N LEU A 12 -13.86 32.57 12.58
CA LEU A 12 -14.11 31.98 11.27
C LEU A 12 -12.80 31.60 10.53
N MET A 13 -11.74 32.41 10.70
CA MET A 13 -10.41 32.12 10.18
C MET A 13 -9.73 30.96 10.94
N LEU A 14 -9.88 30.87 12.27
CA LEU A 14 -9.36 29.74 13.04
C LEU A 14 -10.12 28.44 12.78
N THR A 15 -11.45 28.50 12.57
CA THR A 15 -12.21 27.32 12.14
C THR A 15 -11.84 26.90 10.72
N CYS A 16 -11.57 27.84 9.80
CA CYS A 16 -11.03 27.50 8.48
C CYS A 16 -9.60 26.97 8.54
N LEU A 17 -8.79 27.35 9.54
CA LEU A 17 -7.44 26.85 9.74
C LEU A 17 -7.41 25.47 10.42
N SER A 18 -8.36 25.18 11.32
CA SER A 18 -8.54 23.84 11.91
C SER A 18 -9.25 22.86 10.96
N LEU A 19 -10.13 23.34 10.07
CA LEU A 19 -10.60 22.57 8.92
C LEU A 19 -9.53 22.40 7.83
N LEU A 20 -8.46 23.22 7.82
CA LEU A 20 -7.28 23.01 6.97
C LEU A 20 -6.23 22.06 7.58
N LEU A 21 -6.40 21.62 8.83
CA LEU A 21 -5.58 20.58 9.44
C LEU A 21 -6.27 19.21 9.50
N CYS A 22 -7.48 19.07 8.95
CA CYS A 22 -8.11 17.78 8.73
C CYS A 22 -7.78 17.26 7.32
N ALA A 23 -7.23 16.05 7.28
CA ALA A 23 -6.71 15.33 6.12
C ALA A 23 -5.43 15.93 5.53
N GLN A 24 -4.32 15.83 6.27
CA GLN A 24 -3.09 15.52 5.56
C GLN A 24 -3.27 14.09 5.04
N ALA A 25 -3.71 13.96 3.79
CA ALA A 25 -3.75 12.66 3.12
C ALA A 25 -2.37 12.02 3.33
N ALA A 26 -2.34 10.78 3.82
CA ALA A 26 -1.09 10.04 3.85
C ALA A 26 -0.49 10.10 2.45
N ASP A 27 0.76 10.55 2.35
CA ASP A 27 1.46 10.71 1.09
C ASP A 27 1.84 9.31 0.58
N TYR A 28 0.89 8.64 -0.08
CA TYR A 28 1.04 7.32 -0.69
C TYR A 28 1.81 7.43 -2.02
N GLY A 29 2.98 8.04 -2.00
CA GLY A 29 3.82 8.19 -3.19
C GLY A 29 4.22 6.83 -3.80
N THR A 30 4.59 6.84 -5.08
CA THR A 30 5.11 5.65 -5.79
C THR A 30 6.22 4.98 -4.99
N GLY A 31 6.10 3.67 -4.78
CA GLY A 31 7.06 2.88 -4.01
C GLY A 31 6.71 2.73 -2.52
N TYR A 32 5.73 3.48 -2.00
CA TYR A 32 5.23 3.30 -0.64
C TYR A 32 4.62 1.89 -0.46
N THR A 33 4.79 1.29 0.72
CA THR A 33 4.28 -0.06 1.03
C THR A 33 3.14 0.00 2.03
N ILE A 34 2.01 -0.60 1.68
CA ILE A 34 0.85 -0.81 2.56
C ILE A 34 0.68 -2.30 2.88
N THR A 35 -0.10 -2.62 3.90
CA THR A 35 -0.58 -3.98 4.19
C THR A 35 -2.09 -4.06 3.98
N PHE A 36 -2.56 -5.07 3.26
CA PHE A 36 -3.98 -5.24 2.94
C PHE A 36 -4.28 -6.68 2.56
N GLY A 37 -5.32 -7.29 3.12
CA GLY A 37 -5.58 -8.72 2.97
C GLY A 37 -4.55 -9.61 3.69
N SER A 38 -4.78 -10.92 3.67
CA SER A 38 -3.93 -11.92 4.31
C SER A 38 -3.85 -13.20 3.46
N TYR A 39 -2.64 -13.72 3.26
CA TYR A 39 -2.39 -14.91 2.44
C TYR A 39 -1.24 -15.76 3.00
N PRO A 40 -1.18 -17.08 2.73
CA PRO A 40 -0.05 -17.92 3.12
C PRO A 40 1.28 -17.39 2.54
N GLN A 41 2.29 -17.22 3.39
CA GLN A 41 3.57 -16.65 2.98
C GLN A 41 4.78 -17.39 3.58
N SER A 42 5.14 -17.11 4.84
CA SER A 42 6.33 -17.69 5.47
C SER A 42 6.11 -19.15 5.90
N ALA A 43 7.16 -19.99 5.72
CA ALA A 43 7.15 -21.36 6.22
C ALA A 43 7.31 -21.39 7.74
N VAL A 44 6.52 -22.23 8.41
CA VAL A 44 6.69 -22.52 9.83
C VAL A 44 7.88 -23.45 9.99
N THR A 45 8.92 -22.99 10.68
CA THR A 45 10.15 -23.76 10.92
C THR A 45 10.31 -24.21 12.37
N ASP A 46 9.52 -23.65 13.29
CA ASP A 46 9.56 -24.03 14.70
C ASP A 46 8.93 -25.42 14.91
N SER A 47 9.75 -26.38 15.35
CA SER A 47 9.34 -27.77 15.50
C SER A 47 8.19 -28.00 16.50
N ALA A 48 8.07 -27.17 17.53
CA ALA A 48 7.00 -27.28 18.51
C ALA A 48 5.66 -26.80 17.92
N CYS A 49 5.69 -25.68 17.20
CA CYS A 49 4.55 -25.16 16.46
C CYS A 49 4.08 -26.15 15.38
N ILE A 50 5.00 -26.73 14.60
CA ILE A 50 4.67 -27.77 13.60
C ILE A 50 3.97 -28.96 14.28
N ALA A 51 4.52 -29.48 15.38
CA ALA A 51 3.90 -30.60 16.09
C ALA A 51 2.49 -30.26 16.62
N ALA A 52 2.28 -29.03 17.08
CA ALA A 52 0.98 -28.55 17.53
C ALA A 52 -0.03 -28.41 16.36
N LEU A 53 0.43 -27.97 15.20
CA LEU A 53 -0.37 -27.84 13.98
C LEU A 53 -0.70 -29.22 13.37
N ASP A 54 0.24 -30.16 13.37
CA ASP A 54 0.03 -31.53 12.91
C ASP A 54 -1.01 -32.29 13.75
N ALA A 55 -1.10 -31.96 15.04
CA ALA A 55 -2.12 -32.48 15.93
C ALA A 55 -3.53 -31.93 15.61
N GLN A 56 -3.66 -30.88 14.80
CA GLN A 56 -4.94 -30.32 14.40
C GLN A 56 -5.60 -31.20 13.33
N GLY A 57 -6.88 -31.53 13.55
CA GLY A 57 -7.72 -32.20 12.56
C GLY A 57 -8.06 -31.31 11.36
N GLY A 58 -8.85 -31.83 10.43
CA GLY A 58 -9.32 -31.09 9.26
C GLY A 58 -9.30 -31.92 7.98
N ASP A 59 -10.18 -31.55 7.06
CA ASP A 59 -10.30 -32.23 5.77
C ASP A 59 -9.29 -31.64 4.77
N TRP A 60 -8.67 -32.54 4.01
CA TRP A 60 -7.75 -32.15 2.94
C TRP A 60 -8.53 -31.84 1.68
N VAL A 61 -8.21 -30.69 1.08
CA VAL A 61 -8.74 -30.24 -0.20
C VAL A 61 -7.68 -30.49 -1.26
N SER A 62 -8.03 -31.17 -2.35
CA SER A 62 -7.13 -31.32 -3.49
C SER A 62 -7.08 -30.04 -4.30
N PHE A 63 -5.88 -29.63 -4.72
CA PHE A 63 -5.72 -28.56 -5.70
C PHE A 63 -6.24 -28.96 -7.09
N GLY A 64 -6.40 -30.26 -7.37
CA GLY A 64 -6.90 -30.76 -8.66
C GLY A 64 -5.84 -30.87 -9.78
N TYR A 65 -4.58 -30.51 -9.50
CA TYR A 65 -3.47 -30.55 -10.45
C TYR A 65 -2.15 -30.93 -9.77
N ASP A 66 -1.16 -31.41 -10.55
CA ASP A 66 0.22 -31.61 -10.08
C ASP A 66 1.08 -30.32 -10.17
N SER A 67 2.13 -30.19 -9.37
CA SER A 67 2.99 -29.00 -9.32
C SER A 67 3.97 -28.86 -10.50
N HIS A 68 4.08 -29.86 -11.38
CA HIS A 68 5.19 -29.96 -12.36
C HIS A 68 4.75 -29.94 -13.83
N ALA A 69 3.52 -30.34 -14.11
CA ALA A 69 2.92 -30.36 -15.43
C ALA A 69 1.46 -29.90 -15.42
N LYS A 70 0.91 -29.54 -14.24
CA LYS A 70 -0.50 -29.24 -13.99
C LYS A 70 -1.47 -30.18 -14.73
N LYS A 71 -1.06 -31.44 -14.90
CA LYS A 71 -1.95 -32.46 -15.44
C LYS A 71 -2.99 -32.75 -14.38
N ALA A 72 -4.22 -33.02 -14.83
CA ALA A 72 -5.29 -33.45 -13.95
C ALA A 72 -4.85 -34.71 -13.19
N TYR A 73 -4.44 -34.51 -11.94
CA TYR A 73 -4.01 -35.54 -11.01
C TYR A 73 -4.77 -35.27 -9.73
N THR A 74 -5.90 -35.94 -9.60
CA THR A 74 -6.71 -35.88 -8.39
C THR A 74 -5.86 -36.39 -7.23
N ASP A 75 -5.82 -35.64 -6.14
CA ASP A 75 -5.14 -35.97 -4.87
C ASP A 75 -3.60 -35.90 -4.85
N PHE A 76 -2.92 -35.41 -5.89
CA PHE A 76 -1.44 -35.26 -5.84
C PHE A 76 -1.01 -34.19 -4.84
N MET A 77 -1.46 -32.95 -5.03
CA MET A 77 -1.21 -31.84 -4.11
C MET A 77 -2.50 -31.55 -3.35
N GLN A 78 -2.40 -31.40 -2.04
CA GLN A 78 -3.53 -31.10 -1.16
C GLN A 78 -3.18 -30.03 -0.15
N TYR A 79 -4.17 -29.24 0.26
CA TYR A 79 -4.03 -28.30 1.35
C TYR A 79 -5.13 -28.46 2.41
N LYS A 80 -4.88 -27.90 3.58
CA LYS A 80 -5.90 -27.62 4.59
C LYS A 80 -5.58 -26.32 5.30
N ASP A 81 -6.61 -25.56 5.66
CA ASP A 81 -6.46 -24.36 6.48
C ASP A 81 -6.84 -24.68 7.93
N VAL A 82 -6.07 -24.16 8.89
CA VAL A 82 -6.26 -24.36 10.32
C VAL A 82 -6.10 -23.04 11.06
N VAL A 83 -6.90 -22.82 12.10
CA VAL A 83 -6.69 -21.72 13.06
C VAL A 83 -6.13 -22.29 14.35
N TYR A 84 -4.95 -21.82 14.75
CA TYR A 84 -4.27 -22.23 15.98
C TYR A 84 -3.79 -20.98 16.73
N GLU A 85 -4.14 -20.87 18.02
CA GLU A 85 -3.82 -19.70 18.86
C GLU A 85 -4.27 -18.34 18.28
N GLY A 86 -5.34 -18.33 17.49
CA GLY A 86 -5.89 -17.12 16.88
C GLY A 86 -5.28 -16.78 15.51
N GLU A 87 -4.23 -17.50 15.09
CA GLU A 87 -3.56 -17.30 13.81
C GLU A 87 -4.01 -18.36 12.79
N LYS A 88 -4.12 -17.97 11.52
CA LYS A 88 -4.50 -18.88 10.43
C LYS A 88 -3.24 -19.44 9.76
N TYR A 89 -3.26 -20.73 9.44
CA TYR A 89 -2.18 -21.45 8.78
C TYR A 89 -2.73 -22.27 7.62
N ARG A 90 -1.90 -22.50 6.59
CA ARG A 90 -2.15 -23.46 5.51
C ARG A 90 -1.13 -24.58 5.58
N ALA A 91 -1.60 -25.81 5.62
CA ALA A 91 -0.77 -26.99 5.40
C ALA A 91 -0.78 -27.34 3.91
N VAL A 92 0.34 -27.79 3.38
CA VAL A 92 0.46 -28.37 2.02
C VAL A 92 1.12 -29.74 2.14
N ARG A 93 0.63 -30.71 1.36
CA ARG A 93 1.25 -32.04 1.25
C ARG A 93 1.16 -32.61 -0.15
N PHE A 94 2.03 -33.57 -0.41
CA PHE A 94 2.11 -34.31 -1.66
C PHE A 94 1.91 -35.81 -1.42
N SER A 95 0.99 -36.45 -2.16
CA SER A 95 0.56 -37.81 -1.88
C SER A 95 1.53 -38.91 -2.38
N SER A 96 2.43 -38.65 -3.33
CA SER A 96 3.58 -39.53 -3.65
C SER A 96 4.49 -39.01 -4.79
N HIS A 97 5.82 -39.03 -4.59
CA HIS A 97 6.94 -38.93 -5.55
C HIS A 97 6.84 -37.87 -6.66
N GLY A 98 7.28 -36.64 -6.35
CA GLY A 98 7.33 -35.50 -7.27
C GLY A 98 8.72 -35.15 -7.82
N LYS A 99 9.63 -36.11 -8.00
CA LYS A 99 10.86 -35.82 -8.74
C LYS A 99 11.35 -37.03 -9.51
N ASP A 100 11.98 -36.74 -10.64
CA ASP A 100 13.08 -37.52 -11.19
C ASP A 100 14.20 -37.68 -10.14
N GLY A 101 13.98 -38.59 -9.17
CA GLY A 101 15.01 -39.09 -8.25
C GLY A 101 15.27 -38.33 -6.93
N ALA A 102 14.45 -37.36 -6.49
CA ALA A 102 14.49 -36.94 -5.08
C ALA A 102 13.47 -37.73 -4.27
N GLN A 103 13.98 -38.30 -3.19
CA GLN A 103 13.18 -38.78 -2.07
C GLN A 103 12.62 -37.59 -1.30
N ASP A 104 11.58 -36.95 -1.82
CA ASP A 104 10.67 -36.24 -0.92
C ASP A 104 9.88 -37.31 -0.18
N SER A 105 9.89 -37.25 1.15
CA SER A 105 9.19 -38.25 1.96
C SER A 105 7.69 -38.15 1.64
N PRO A 106 7.05 -39.22 1.12
CA PRO A 106 5.64 -39.15 0.77
C PRO A 106 4.83 -38.72 1.99
N ASN A 107 3.91 -37.76 1.80
CA ASN A 107 3.11 -37.14 2.85
C ASN A 107 3.87 -36.24 3.85
N GLN A 108 5.04 -35.70 3.49
CA GLN A 108 5.56 -34.56 4.23
C GLN A 108 4.53 -33.41 4.19
N VAL A 109 4.28 -32.82 5.35
CA VAL A 109 3.38 -31.68 5.52
C VAL A 109 4.23 -30.46 5.81
N ASP A 110 4.13 -29.46 4.94
CA ASP A 110 4.74 -28.15 5.16
C ASP A 110 3.65 -27.15 5.56
N TRP A 111 3.95 -26.31 6.56
CA TRP A 111 3.01 -25.35 7.13
C TRP A 111 3.42 -23.92 6.79
N PHE A 112 2.44 -23.09 6.45
CA PHE A 112 2.63 -21.70 6.07
C PHE A 112 1.72 -20.78 6.87
N ARG A 113 2.25 -19.65 7.32
CA ARG A 113 1.49 -18.65 8.07
C ARG A 113 0.69 -17.77 7.12
N TYR A 114 -0.57 -17.49 7.45
CA TYR A 114 -1.27 -16.37 6.85
C TYR A 114 -0.72 -15.08 7.44
N GLU A 115 -0.18 -14.23 6.59
CA GLU A 115 0.42 -12.97 6.98
C GLU A 115 -0.23 -11.83 6.19
N PRO A 116 -0.33 -10.62 6.77
CA PRO A 116 -0.78 -9.45 6.01
C PRO A 116 0.03 -9.29 4.72
N VAL A 117 -0.66 -9.14 3.59
CA VAL A 117 0.02 -9.03 2.30
C VAL A 117 0.53 -7.61 2.13
N GLN A 118 1.82 -7.48 1.82
CA GLN A 118 2.44 -6.21 1.51
C GLN A 118 2.22 -5.84 0.04
N TRP A 119 1.80 -4.61 -0.20
CA TRP A 119 1.57 -4.05 -1.53
C TRP A 119 2.38 -2.78 -1.72
N ARG A 120 3.12 -2.72 -2.81
CA ARG A 120 3.79 -1.51 -3.30
C ARG A 120 2.79 -0.68 -4.08
N VAL A 121 2.64 0.59 -3.72
CA VAL A 121 1.88 1.58 -4.48
C VAL A 121 2.65 1.91 -5.76
N LEU A 122 1.99 1.73 -6.91
CA LEU A 122 2.53 2.09 -8.22
C LEU A 122 2.03 3.45 -8.69
N ASP A 123 0.76 3.76 -8.41
CA ASP A 123 0.10 5.01 -8.78
C ASP A 123 -0.98 5.34 -7.76
N ALA A 124 -0.86 6.50 -7.11
CA ALA A 124 -1.87 7.07 -6.23
C ALA A 124 -2.20 8.52 -6.62
N THR A 125 -2.05 8.87 -7.90
CA THR A 125 -2.52 10.16 -8.43
C THR A 125 -4.02 10.37 -8.18
N ASP A 126 -4.77 9.26 -8.21
CA ASP A 126 -6.13 9.15 -7.67
C ASP A 126 -6.14 8.17 -6.48
N PRO A 127 -6.12 8.66 -5.22
CA PRO A 127 -6.04 7.80 -4.04
C PRO A 127 -7.33 6.98 -3.79
N GLU A 128 -8.45 7.34 -4.40
CA GLU A 128 -9.67 6.50 -4.35
C GLU A 128 -9.59 5.31 -5.31
N ASN A 129 -8.62 5.32 -6.23
CA ASN A 129 -8.44 4.31 -7.29
C ASN A 129 -6.96 3.96 -7.53
N ALA A 130 -6.19 3.90 -6.44
CA ALA A 130 -4.75 3.70 -6.47
C ALA A 130 -4.40 2.30 -7.00
N LEU A 131 -3.40 2.22 -7.87
CA LEU A 131 -2.83 0.96 -8.36
C LEU A 131 -1.76 0.46 -7.40
N VAL A 132 -1.91 -0.79 -6.95
CA VAL A 132 -0.93 -1.45 -6.08
C VAL A 132 -0.53 -2.82 -6.62
N LEU A 133 0.68 -3.26 -6.27
CA LEU A 133 1.28 -4.52 -6.71
C LEU A 133 1.86 -5.27 -5.50
N SER A 134 1.63 -6.58 -5.41
CA SER A 134 2.19 -7.38 -4.33
C SER A 134 3.72 -7.27 -4.29
N VAL A 135 4.25 -7.07 -3.09
CA VAL A 135 5.71 -6.95 -2.88
C VAL A 135 6.40 -8.26 -3.21
N TYR A 136 5.79 -9.40 -2.85
CA TYR A 136 6.27 -10.75 -3.15
C TYR A 136 5.43 -11.42 -4.23
N ILE A 137 5.98 -12.46 -4.85
CA ILE A 137 5.18 -13.46 -5.57
C ILE A 137 4.44 -14.31 -4.52
N LEU A 138 3.12 -14.34 -4.60
CA LEU A 138 2.26 -14.93 -3.56
C LEU A 138 1.90 -16.39 -3.85
N ASP A 139 1.89 -16.79 -5.11
CA ASP A 139 1.45 -18.11 -5.54
C ASP A 139 2.17 -18.55 -6.84
N SER A 140 2.06 -19.83 -7.21
CA SER A 140 2.61 -20.39 -8.44
C SER A 140 1.50 -21.06 -9.24
N GLN A 141 0.90 -20.28 -10.15
CA GLN A 141 -0.19 -20.72 -11.01
C GLN A 141 0.25 -20.60 -12.46
N ALA A 142 -0.01 -21.65 -13.26
CA ALA A 142 0.09 -21.55 -14.70
C ALA A 142 -0.88 -20.47 -15.21
N PHE A 143 -0.50 -19.79 -16.28
CA PHE A 143 -1.39 -18.85 -16.95
C PHE A 143 -2.65 -19.58 -17.48
N ARG A 144 -2.45 -20.80 -17.97
CA ARG A 144 -3.47 -21.72 -18.44
C ARG A 144 -3.05 -23.15 -18.15
N ASP A 145 -3.95 -24.00 -17.70
CA ASP A 145 -3.60 -25.36 -17.30
C ASP A 145 -3.41 -26.30 -18.51
N THR A 146 -4.24 -26.16 -19.55
CA THR A 146 -4.13 -26.97 -20.77
C THR A 146 -4.46 -26.16 -22.02
N TYR A 147 -3.95 -26.59 -23.18
CA TYR A 147 -4.28 -25.98 -24.47
C TYR A 147 -4.39 -27.01 -25.59
N TYR A 148 -5.06 -26.62 -26.67
CA TYR A 148 -5.26 -27.41 -27.87
C TYR A 148 -4.28 -26.98 -28.97
N VAL A 149 -3.51 -27.93 -29.51
CA VAL A 149 -2.55 -27.67 -30.60
C VAL A 149 -3.19 -27.94 -31.96
N ASP A 150 -3.12 -26.97 -32.86
CA ASP A 150 -3.49 -27.12 -34.27
C ASP A 150 -2.39 -26.59 -35.19
N GLY A 151 -1.67 -27.50 -35.84
CA GLY A 151 -0.53 -27.16 -36.67
C GLY A 151 0.57 -26.45 -35.87
N LYS A 152 0.76 -25.15 -36.12
CA LYS A 152 1.77 -24.31 -35.45
C LYS A 152 1.19 -23.42 -34.35
N GLU A 153 -0.13 -23.43 -34.18
CA GLU A 153 -0.83 -22.54 -33.26
C GLU A 153 -1.47 -23.33 -32.12
N CYS A 154 -1.67 -22.66 -30.99
CA CYS A 154 -2.25 -23.20 -29.77
C CYS A 154 -3.47 -22.38 -29.36
N TYR A 155 -4.54 -23.07 -29.01
CA TYR A 155 -5.84 -22.49 -28.69
C TYR A 155 -6.29 -22.93 -27.30
N THR A 156 -7.25 -22.22 -26.72
CA THR A 156 -7.84 -22.60 -25.43
C THR A 156 -8.44 -23.99 -25.44
N ASP A 157 -9.07 -24.36 -26.56
CA ASP A 157 -9.74 -25.63 -26.75
C ASP A 157 -9.94 -25.92 -28.25
N SER A 158 -10.59 -27.04 -28.56
CA SER A 158 -10.85 -27.49 -29.94
C SER A 158 -11.76 -26.58 -30.78
N THR A 159 -12.48 -25.63 -30.18
CA THR A 159 -13.29 -24.63 -30.89
C THR A 159 -12.44 -23.57 -31.58
N LYS A 160 -11.19 -23.39 -31.12
CA LYS A 160 -10.21 -22.44 -31.69
C LYS A 160 -10.68 -20.98 -31.66
N THR A 161 -11.55 -20.65 -30.70
CA THR A 161 -12.09 -19.28 -30.55
C THR A 161 -11.02 -18.31 -30.05
N PHE A 162 -10.21 -18.75 -29.08
CA PHE A 162 -9.17 -17.94 -28.46
C PHE A 162 -7.82 -18.66 -28.54
N TYR A 163 -6.74 -17.90 -28.70
CA TYR A 163 -5.38 -18.42 -28.55
C TYR A 163 -5.11 -18.80 -27.10
N ALA A 164 -4.20 -19.74 -26.87
CA ALA A 164 -3.89 -20.23 -25.53
C ALA A 164 -3.33 -19.11 -24.61
N ASN A 165 -2.66 -18.11 -25.17
CA ASN A 165 -2.13 -16.94 -24.47
C ASN A 165 -3.16 -15.80 -24.25
N ASN A 166 -4.43 -16.02 -24.57
CA ASN A 166 -5.47 -15.02 -24.37
C ASN A 166 -5.82 -14.88 -22.88
N TYR A 167 -5.61 -13.68 -22.30
CA TYR A 167 -5.86 -13.40 -20.89
C TYR A 167 -7.35 -13.45 -20.51
N ALA A 168 -8.23 -12.91 -21.36
CA ALA A 168 -9.67 -12.86 -21.08
C ALA A 168 -10.27 -14.27 -20.89
N ALA A 169 -9.73 -15.25 -21.61
CA ALA A 169 -10.14 -16.65 -21.54
C ALA A 169 -9.25 -17.52 -20.63
N SER A 170 -8.34 -16.93 -19.85
CA SER A 170 -7.30 -17.66 -19.08
C SER A 170 -7.81 -18.24 -17.75
N ASP A 171 -7.20 -19.34 -17.33
CA ASP A 171 -7.50 -19.98 -16.05
C ASP A 171 -6.98 -19.13 -14.89
N ILE A 172 -5.80 -18.51 -15.06
CA ILE A 172 -5.22 -17.60 -14.06
C ILE A 172 -6.13 -16.41 -13.75
N ARG A 173 -6.79 -15.82 -14.76
CA ARG A 173 -7.75 -14.73 -14.55
C ARG A 173 -8.96 -15.20 -13.75
N THR A 174 -9.47 -16.38 -14.07
CA THR A 174 -10.61 -17.00 -13.38
C THR A 174 -10.28 -17.25 -11.91
N TRP A 175 -9.09 -17.80 -11.64
CA TRP A 175 -8.60 -18.03 -10.28
C TRP A 175 -8.35 -16.73 -9.51
N LEU A 176 -7.69 -15.73 -10.13
CA LEU A 176 -7.42 -14.41 -9.52
C LEU A 176 -8.68 -13.71 -9.04
N ASN A 177 -9.77 -13.76 -9.82
CA ASN A 177 -11.03 -13.08 -9.52
C ASN A 177 -12.07 -13.96 -8.80
N GLY A 178 -11.72 -15.22 -8.53
CA GLY A 178 -12.53 -16.18 -7.79
C GLY A 178 -11.83 -16.57 -6.49
N GLU A 179 -11.30 -17.80 -6.45
CA GLU A 179 -10.69 -18.38 -5.24
C GLU A 179 -9.63 -17.49 -4.59
N PHE A 180 -8.73 -16.89 -5.38
CA PHE A 180 -7.68 -16.02 -4.83
C PHE A 180 -8.28 -14.78 -4.16
N TYR A 181 -9.17 -14.06 -4.84
CA TYR A 181 -9.83 -12.85 -4.31
C TYR A 181 -10.62 -13.11 -3.03
N GLU A 182 -11.36 -14.21 -2.98
CA GLU A 182 -12.15 -14.61 -1.80
C GLU A 182 -11.26 -15.10 -0.65
N THR A 183 -10.07 -15.64 -0.95
CA THR A 183 -9.13 -16.12 0.07
C THR A 183 -8.34 -14.99 0.70
N ILE A 184 -7.86 -14.03 -0.11
CA ILE A 184 -6.94 -12.98 0.33
C ILE A 184 -7.63 -11.82 1.05
N PHE A 185 -8.90 -11.52 0.72
CA PHE A 185 -9.62 -10.37 1.28
C PHE A 185 -10.85 -10.80 2.07
N SER A 186 -11.00 -10.24 3.27
CA SER A 186 -12.24 -10.31 4.04
C SER A 186 -13.38 -9.54 3.35
N ALA A 187 -14.63 -9.83 3.72
CA ALA A 187 -15.80 -9.14 3.16
C ALA A 187 -15.80 -7.60 3.38
N ALA A 188 -15.09 -7.11 4.41
CA ALA A 188 -14.91 -5.67 4.62
C ALA A 188 -13.88 -5.10 3.63
N GLU A 189 -12.72 -5.76 3.51
CA GLU A 189 -11.65 -5.39 2.58
C GLU A 189 -12.10 -5.44 1.13
N GLN A 190 -12.90 -6.43 0.75
CA GLN A 190 -13.44 -6.56 -0.61
C GLN A 190 -14.17 -5.29 -1.10
N LYS A 191 -14.80 -4.52 -0.19
CA LYS A 191 -15.49 -3.26 -0.52
C LYS A 191 -14.53 -2.14 -0.95
N ARG A 192 -13.26 -2.23 -0.56
CA ARG A 192 -12.23 -1.25 -0.89
C ARG A 192 -11.54 -1.55 -2.22
N VAL A 193 -11.63 -2.77 -2.72
CA VAL A 193 -11.09 -3.16 -4.04
C VAL A 193 -12.03 -2.65 -5.14
N LYS A 194 -11.47 -1.95 -6.12
CA LYS A 194 -12.19 -1.40 -7.27
C LYS A 194 -12.17 -2.38 -8.44
N VAL A 195 -13.25 -2.38 -9.22
CA VAL A 195 -13.30 -3.07 -10.51
C VAL A 195 -12.56 -2.20 -11.54
N SER A 196 -11.59 -2.79 -12.22
CA SER A 196 -10.76 -2.13 -13.23
C SER A 196 -11.12 -2.63 -14.62
N THR A 197 -11.31 -1.72 -15.56
CA THR A 197 -11.37 -2.08 -16.99
C THR A 197 -9.94 -2.17 -17.50
N LEU A 198 -9.54 -3.36 -17.96
CA LEU A 198 -8.19 -3.66 -18.40
C LEU A 198 -8.15 -3.86 -19.90
N GLU A 199 -7.35 -3.02 -20.57
CA GLU A 199 -6.96 -3.25 -21.95
C GLU A 199 -5.90 -4.36 -21.98
N ASN A 200 -6.21 -5.47 -22.64
CA ASN A 200 -5.36 -6.66 -22.66
C ASN A 200 -4.51 -6.72 -23.92
N LYS A 201 -3.74 -5.65 -24.13
CA LYS A 201 -2.80 -5.55 -25.25
C LYS A 201 -1.67 -6.56 -25.09
N ALA A 202 -1.37 -7.26 -26.18
CA ALA A 202 -0.18 -8.07 -26.28
C ALA A 202 1.07 -7.18 -26.25
N HIS A 203 2.21 -7.84 -26.23
CA HIS A 203 3.46 -7.19 -26.55
C HIS A 203 3.34 -6.41 -27.89
N PRO A 204 3.83 -5.16 -28.00
CA PRO A 204 3.74 -4.34 -29.22
C PRO A 204 4.11 -5.03 -30.55
N ASP A 205 5.16 -5.85 -30.55
CA ASP A 205 5.60 -6.63 -31.73
C ASP A 205 4.65 -7.78 -32.10
N TYR A 206 3.69 -8.13 -31.23
CA TYR A 206 2.84 -9.31 -31.33
C TYR A 206 1.35 -8.98 -31.13
N SER A 207 0.92 -7.80 -31.59
CA SER A 207 -0.48 -7.31 -31.50
C SER A 207 -1.54 -8.25 -32.09
N ARG A 208 -1.15 -9.25 -32.90
CA ARG A 208 -2.04 -10.34 -33.33
C ARG A 208 -2.60 -11.18 -32.18
N PHE A 209 -2.02 -11.07 -30.99
CA PHE A 209 -2.44 -11.75 -29.76
C PHE A 209 -3.10 -10.81 -28.75
N ASP A 210 -3.51 -9.61 -29.16
CA ASP A 210 -4.38 -8.76 -28.34
C ASP A 210 -5.60 -9.57 -27.87
N ALA A 211 -5.92 -9.46 -26.59
CA ALA A 211 -7.13 -10.04 -26.02
C ALA A 211 -8.16 -8.95 -25.76
N GLU A 212 -9.41 -9.37 -25.68
CA GLU A 212 -10.55 -8.48 -25.42
C GLU A 212 -10.39 -7.78 -24.06
N PRO A 213 -10.88 -6.53 -23.92
CA PRO A 213 -10.93 -5.87 -22.62
C PRO A 213 -11.76 -6.66 -21.60
N VAL A 214 -11.37 -6.58 -20.33
CA VAL A 214 -12.06 -7.26 -19.22
C VAL A 214 -12.26 -6.32 -18.04
N SER A 215 -13.21 -6.68 -17.17
CA SER A 215 -13.44 -6.00 -15.89
C SER A 215 -13.04 -6.91 -14.74
N ASP A 216 -11.91 -6.59 -14.11
CA ASP A 216 -11.28 -7.44 -13.09
C ASP A 216 -11.05 -6.66 -11.78
N LYS A 217 -11.09 -7.37 -10.66
CA LYS A 217 -10.75 -6.83 -9.33
C LYS A 217 -9.27 -7.03 -9.02
N VAL A 218 -8.76 -8.21 -9.36
CA VAL A 218 -7.34 -8.58 -9.21
C VAL A 218 -6.83 -9.05 -10.55
N PHE A 219 -5.64 -8.62 -10.92
CA PHE A 219 -5.05 -8.85 -12.23
C PHE A 219 -3.53 -8.97 -12.17
N LEU A 220 -2.93 -9.35 -13.30
CA LEU A 220 -1.49 -9.26 -13.53
C LEU A 220 -1.20 -7.96 -14.27
N LEU A 221 -0.03 -7.34 -14.05
CA LEU A 221 0.39 -6.21 -14.86
C LEU A 221 0.53 -6.60 -16.34
N SER A 222 0.31 -5.64 -17.23
CA SER A 222 0.61 -5.73 -18.65
C SER A 222 2.08 -5.45 -18.90
N TYR A 223 2.53 -5.73 -20.12
CA TYR A 223 3.82 -5.26 -20.62
C TYR A 223 3.98 -3.74 -20.40
N ALA A 224 3.00 -2.95 -20.81
CA ALA A 224 3.08 -1.49 -20.74
C ALA A 224 3.23 -0.97 -19.30
N GLU A 225 2.49 -1.56 -18.35
CA GLU A 225 2.59 -1.17 -16.94
C GLU A 225 3.89 -1.65 -16.30
N ALA A 226 4.39 -2.82 -16.70
CA ALA A 226 5.66 -3.34 -16.20
C ALA A 226 6.87 -2.54 -16.71
N VAL A 227 6.74 -1.80 -17.81
CA VAL A 227 7.78 -0.88 -18.34
C VAL A 227 7.52 0.60 -18.03
N CYS A 228 6.55 0.90 -17.17
CA CYS A 228 6.17 2.28 -16.84
C CYS A 228 7.14 2.89 -15.82
N GLU A 229 7.88 3.92 -16.23
CA GLU A 229 8.84 4.61 -15.36
C GLU A 229 8.17 5.36 -14.21
N ASP A 230 6.95 5.88 -14.41
CA ASP A 230 6.17 6.55 -13.37
C ASP A 230 5.77 5.60 -12.23
N TYR A 231 5.73 4.28 -12.50
CA TYR A 231 5.49 3.24 -11.49
C TYR A 231 6.79 2.83 -10.77
N GLY A 232 7.91 3.47 -11.10
CA GLY A 232 9.24 3.17 -10.59
C GLY A 232 9.81 1.87 -11.17
N PHE A 233 9.41 1.51 -12.38
CA PHE A 233 10.10 0.50 -13.19
C PHE A 233 11.10 1.16 -14.14
N CYS A 234 11.94 0.36 -14.79
CA CYS A 234 12.75 0.88 -15.88
C CYS A 234 11.92 0.95 -17.18
N GLY A 235 12.30 1.86 -18.08
CA GLY A 235 11.68 1.98 -19.39
C GLY A 235 11.94 0.77 -20.31
N PRO A 236 11.34 0.75 -21.50
CA PRO A 236 11.46 -0.38 -22.42
C PRO A 236 12.88 -0.61 -22.97
N ASP A 237 13.71 0.43 -22.99
CA ASP A 237 15.11 0.34 -23.45
C ASP A 237 15.97 -0.54 -22.52
N GLU A 238 15.57 -0.66 -21.25
CA GLU A 238 16.23 -1.52 -20.26
C GLU A 238 15.65 -2.94 -20.24
N ASN A 239 14.72 -3.27 -21.13
CA ASN A 239 14.09 -4.59 -21.14
C ASN A 239 15.08 -5.71 -21.48
N PHE A 240 16.23 -5.39 -22.06
CA PHE A 240 17.32 -6.32 -22.39
C PHE A 240 18.40 -6.42 -21.30
N HIS A 241 18.25 -5.66 -20.22
CA HIS A 241 19.24 -5.53 -19.16
C HIS A 241 18.70 -6.01 -17.81
N GLU A 242 19.62 -6.38 -16.93
CA GLU A 242 19.30 -6.67 -15.54
C GLU A 242 18.79 -5.40 -14.85
N THR A 243 17.71 -5.52 -14.10
CA THR A 243 17.10 -4.39 -13.40
C THR A 243 16.51 -4.81 -12.06
N VAL A 244 17.04 -4.21 -11.00
CA VAL A 244 16.53 -4.41 -9.63
C VAL A 244 15.10 -3.89 -9.45
N ALA A 245 14.61 -3.03 -10.35
CA ALA A 245 13.29 -2.42 -10.24
C ALA A 245 12.14 -3.43 -10.40
N ARG A 246 12.39 -4.55 -11.11
CA ARG A 246 11.41 -5.61 -11.37
C ARG A 246 11.76 -6.95 -10.74
N GLN A 247 12.99 -7.09 -10.24
CA GLN A 247 13.43 -8.25 -9.47
C GLN A 247 12.57 -8.41 -8.21
N VAL A 248 12.16 -9.65 -7.94
CA VAL A 248 11.30 -9.97 -6.79
C VAL A 248 11.50 -11.41 -6.36
N ARG A 249 11.32 -11.66 -5.06
CA ARG A 249 11.32 -12.99 -4.47
C ARG A 249 9.91 -13.55 -4.36
N GLY A 250 9.79 -14.86 -4.47
CA GLY A 250 8.59 -15.56 -4.00
C GLY A 250 8.56 -15.76 -2.50
N SER A 251 7.33 -15.82 -1.98
CA SER A 251 7.07 -16.36 -0.65
C SER A 251 7.49 -17.84 -0.55
N ASP A 252 7.72 -18.33 0.66
CA ASP A 252 8.02 -19.74 0.88
C ASP A 252 6.86 -20.63 0.41
N TYR A 253 5.62 -20.15 0.61
CA TYR A 253 4.42 -20.81 0.09
C TYR A 253 4.45 -20.96 -1.43
N ALA A 254 4.70 -19.88 -2.19
CA ALA A 254 4.77 -19.95 -3.65
C ALA A 254 5.85 -20.93 -4.13
N LYS A 255 7.00 -20.98 -3.44
CA LYS A 255 8.08 -21.94 -3.73
C LYS A 255 7.66 -23.38 -3.48
N ALA A 256 6.95 -23.63 -2.38
CA ALA A 256 6.38 -24.95 -2.11
C ALA A 256 5.35 -25.37 -3.17
N LEU A 257 4.70 -24.41 -3.85
CA LEU A 257 3.78 -24.70 -4.96
C LEU A 257 4.48 -24.92 -6.31
N GLY A 258 5.81 -24.82 -6.39
CA GLY A 258 6.58 -25.09 -7.60
C GLY A 258 7.23 -23.87 -8.26
N LEU A 259 7.13 -22.67 -7.66
CA LEU A 259 7.80 -21.47 -8.17
C LEU A 259 9.32 -21.71 -8.26
N ALA A 260 9.88 -21.55 -9.46
CA ALA A 260 11.33 -21.63 -9.63
C ALA A 260 12.00 -20.39 -9.03
N ASP A 261 13.10 -20.59 -8.32
CA ASP A 261 13.99 -19.52 -7.88
C ASP A 261 15.42 -19.75 -8.37
N ASP A 262 16.20 -18.67 -8.42
CA ASP A 262 17.61 -18.73 -8.84
C ASP A 262 18.51 -19.17 -7.67
N ASN A 263 18.32 -20.41 -7.22
CA ASN A 263 19.01 -20.94 -6.05
C ASN A 263 20.54 -20.97 -6.29
N GLY A 264 21.26 -20.11 -5.57
CA GLY A 264 22.72 -20.05 -5.60
C GLY A 264 23.36 -19.22 -6.72
N SER A 265 22.60 -18.40 -7.46
CA SER A 265 23.17 -17.42 -8.39
C SER A 265 23.55 -16.10 -7.69
N SER A 266 24.23 -15.20 -8.40
CA SER A 266 24.48 -13.82 -7.96
C SER A 266 23.20 -12.97 -7.79
N PHE A 267 22.04 -13.48 -8.18
CA PHE A 267 20.78 -12.75 -8.29
C PHE A 267 19.78 -13.06 -7.17
N GLY A 268 20.19 -13.78 -6.11
CA GLY A 268 19.57 -13.65 -4.79
C GLY A 268 18.15 -14.19 -4.58
N TYR A 269 17.86 -15.43 -4.98
CA TYR A 269 16.57 -16.13 -4.79
C TYR A 269 15.35 -15.43 -5.43
N ASN A 270 15.58 -14.63 -6.46
CA ASN A 270 14.52 -14.04 -7.26
C ASN A 270 13.88 -15.08 -8.18
N SER A 271 12.65 -14.79 -8.61
CA SER A 271 11.82 -15.68 -9.41
C SER A 271 11.16 -14.95 -10.58
N ASP A 272 10.74 -15.74 -11.55
CA ASP A 272 10.00 -15.27 -12.71
C ASP A 272 8.54 -14.98 -12.33
N TRP A 273 7.91 -13.95 -12.91
CA TRP A 273 6.50 -13.63 -12.68
C TRP A 273 5.74 -13.19 -13.92
N TRP A 274 4.47 -13.58 -14.00
CA TRP A 274 3.62 -13.41 -15.17
C TRP A 274 3.21 -11.96 -15.43
N LEU A 275 3.07 -11.64 -16.72
CA LEU A 275 2.32 -10.47 -17.20
C LEU A 275 1.06 -10.95 -17.93
N ARG A 276 0.02 -10.10 -18.02
CA ARG A 276 -1.21 -10.44 -18.78
C ARG A 276 -1.08 -10.30 -20.30
N SER A 277 0.02 -9.72 -20.79
CA SER A 277 0.22 -9.45 -22.21
C SER A 277 0.65 -10.70 -22.98
N GLY A 278 -0.01 -11.00 -24.10
CA GLY A 278 0.38 -12.05 -25.03
C GLY A 278 1.79 -11.84 -25.61
N GLY A 279 2.53 -12.94 -25.79
CA GLY A 279 3.92 -12.98 -26.24
C GLY A 279 4.11 -13.35 -27.71
N ILE A 280 5.29 -13.89 -28.06
CA ILE A 280 5.70 -14.17 -29.46
C ILE A 280 4.87 -15.22 -30.22
N ALA A 281 4.20 -16.11 -29.50
CA ALA A 281 3.45 -17.22 -30.07
C ALA A 281 2.15 -17.45 -29.29
N SER A 282 1.22 -18.20 -29.87
CA SER A 282 -0.13 -18.40 -29.33
C SER A 282 -0.18 -19.16 -28.01
N ASN A 283 0.90 -19.83 -27.61
CA ASN A 283 1.08 -20.42 -26.27
C ASN A 283 2.12 -19.70 -25.42
N ARG A 284 2.50 -18.48 -25.77
CA ARG A 284 3.58 -17.72 -25.12
C ARG A 284 3.02 -16.42 -24.55
N VAL A 285 3.40 -16.09 -23.31
CA VAL A 285 2.96 -14.89 -22.58
C VAL A 285 4.18 -14.13 -22.09
N CYS A 286 4.08 -12.81 -22.01
CA CYS A 286 5.13 -11.98 -21.42
C CYS A 286 5.30 -12.30 -19.93
N TYR A 287 6.53 -12.23 -19.46
CA TYR A 287 6.85 -12.35 -18.04
C TYR A 287 8.06 -11.49 -17.73
N VAL A 288 8.30 -11.26 -16.44
CA VAL A 288 9.55 -10.69 -15.94
C VAL A 288 10.37 -11.84 -15.37
N ASN A 289 11.59 -12.01 -15.85
CA ASN A 289 12.47 -13.05 -15.35
C ASN A 289 13.15 -12.65 -14.02
N LYS A 290 13.85 -13.61 -13.40
CA LYS A 290 14.57 -13.46 -12.13
C LYS A 290 15.62 -12.35 -12.06
N ILE A 291 16.06 -11.82 -13.20
CA ILE A 291 16.97 -10.66 -13.25
C ILE A 291 16.25 -9.33 -13.53
N GLY A 292 14.91 -9.34 -13.61
CA GLY A 292 14.06 -8.18 -13.85
C GLY A 292 13.81 -7.85 -15.33
N ASN A 293 14.32 -8.67 -16.24
CA ASN A 293 14.25 -8.44 -17.67
C ASN A 293 12.91 -8.96 -18.25
N ILE A 294 12.34 -8.25 -19.24
CA ILE A 294 11.13 -8.64 -19.99
C ILE A 294 11.46 -9.17 -21.40
N TYR A 295 12.64 -8.83 -21.95
CA TYR A 295 13.16 -9.27 -23.24
C TYR A 295 14.57 -9.86 -23.16
N ASN A 296 14.72 -11.18 -23.35
CA ASN A 296 16.06 -11.75 -23.51
C ASN A 296 16.53 -11.72 -24.97
N ASN A 297 17.78 -11.31 -25.18
CA ASN A 297 18.49 -11.20 -26.45
C ASN A 297 18.88 -12.58 -27.08
N TYR A 298 18.13 -13.63 -26.77
CA TYR A 298 18.31 -14.96 -27.36
C TYR A 298 17.25 -15.22 -28.43
N PRO A 299 17.55 -15.99 -29.50
CA PRO A 299 16.62 -16.27 -30.60
C PRO A 299 15.32 -17.03 -30.20
N PHE A 300 15.06 -17.22 -28.91
CA PHE A 300 13.89 -17.90 -28.35
C PHE A 300 13.02 -17.05 -27.39
N GLY A 301 13.44 -15.81 -27.04
CA GLY A 301 12.64 -14.84 -26.29
C GLY A 301 12.24 -15.24 -24.85
N THR A 302 12.09 -14.25 -23.97
CA THR A 302 11.51 -14.35 -22.62
C THR A 302 9.99 -14.42 -22.70
N PHE A 303 9.52 -15.51 -23.27
CA PHE A 303 8.12 -15.88 -23.15
C PHE A 303 8.03 -17.27 -22.56
N GLU A 304 7.41 -17.38 -21.40
CA GLU A 304 7.09 -18.69 -20.83
C GLU A 304 5.87 -19.26 -21.54
N ARG A 305 5.79 -20.59 -21.58
CA ARG A 305 4.58 -21.23 -22.09
C ARG A 305 3.46 -21.04 -21.09
N VAL A 306 2.26 -20.88 -21.59
CA VAL A 306 1.08 -20.65 -20.75
C VAL A 306 0.86 -21.71 -19.67
N ASP A 307 1.35 -22.94 -19.89
CA ASP A 307 1.23 -24.10 -19.00
C ASP A 307 2.42 -24.31 -18.06
N ASP A 308 3.43 -23.44 -18.09
CA ASP A 308 4.61 -23.59 -17.25
C ASP A 308 4.23 -23.29 -15.76
N PRO A 309 4.39 -24.25 -14.83
CA PRO A 309 3.94 -24.11 -13.45
C PRO A 309 4.92 -23.36 -12.54
N TRP A 310 6.12 -23.05 -13.04
CA TRP A 310 7.23 -22.50 -12.26
C TRP A 310 7.33 -20.97 -12.30
N THR A 311 6.36 -20.29 -12.91
CA THR A 311 6.29 -18.83 -12.99
C THR A 311 5.23 -18.29 -12.04
N GLY A 312 5.60 -17.22 -11.36
CA GLY A 312 4.87 -16.71 -10.21
C GLY A 312 3.70 -15.79 -10.51
N VAL A 313 2.73 -15.80 -9.60
CA VAL A 313 1.67 -14.81 -9.52
C VAL A 313 2.13 -13.62 -8.68
N ARG A 314 2.33 -12.48 -9.36
CA ARG A 314 2.48 -11.18 -8.71
C ARG A 314 1.21 -10.37 -8.93
N ALA A 315 0.36 -10.34 -7.92
CA ALA A 315 -0.99 -9.78 -8.02
C ALA A 315 -0.95 -8.24 -8.01
N ALA A 316 -1.80 -7.63 -8.83
CA ALA A 316 -2.06 -6.20 -8.84
C ALA A 316 -3.56 -5.95 -8.70
N LEU A 317 -3.93 -4.79 -8.15
CA LEU A 317 -5.32 -4.35 -8.03
C LEU A 317 -5.42 -2.83 -7.95
N ARG A 318 -6.63 -2.31 -8.15
CA ARG A 318 -6.96 -0.92 -7.79
C ARG A 318 -7.77 -0.88 -6.51
N MET A 319 -7.48 0.06 -5.63
CA MET A 319 -8.17 0.19 -4.35
C MET A 319 -8.33 1.63 -3.86
N ASP A 320 -9.27 1.78 -2.94
CA ASP A 320 -9.49 3.01 -2.18
C ASP A 320 -8.53 3.10 -0.98
N LEU A 321 -7.58 4.03 -1.06
CA LEU A 321 -6.66 4.37 0.03
C LEU A 321 -7.20 5.45 0.96
N THR A 322 -8.33 6.09 0.63
CA THR A 322 -8.91 7.16 1.44
C THR A 322 -9.84 6.65 2.53
N VAL A 323 -10.39 5.45 2.35
CA VAL A 323 -11.30 4.81 3.30
C VAL A 323 -10.49 4.04 4.33
N CYS A 324 -10.45 4.55 5.56
CA CYS A 324 -10.06 3.80 6.74
C CYS A 324 -11.31 3.21 7.42
N ASP A 325 -11.27 1.93 7.78
CA ASP A 325 -12.34 1.34 8.58
C ASP A 325 -12.37 1.99 9.97
N ALA A 326 -13.52 2.56 10.35
CA ALA A 326 -13.71 3.14 11.67
C ALA A 326 -13.51 2.11 12.80
N ASP A 327 -13.64 0.81 12.50
CA ASP A 327 -13.59 -0.30 13.46
C ASP A 327 -12.17 -0.87 13.71
N THR A 328 -11.11 -0.44 12.99
CA THR A 328 -9.76 -1.04 13.12
C THR A 328 -8.69 -0.17 13.78
N HIS A 329 -9.05 0.89 14.49
CA HIS A 329 -8.07 1.73 15.20
C HIS A 329 -7.30 1.00 16.34
N ALA A 330 -7.74 -0.20 16.74
CA ALA A 330 -6.99 -1.05 17.66
C ALA A 330 -5.78 -1.78 17.02
N ALA A 331 -5.69 -1.83 15.67
CA ALA A 331 -4.72 -2.65 14.94
C ALA A 331 -3.62 -1.85 14.21
N HIS A 332 -3.58 -0.53 14.36
CA HIS A 332 -2.55 0.29 13.71
C HIS A 332 -1.23 0.28 14.47
N SER A 333 -0.11 0.20 13.75
CA SER A 333 1.22 0.41 14.31
C SER A 333 1.47 1.91 14.53
N TRP A 334 1.67 2.27 15.80
CA TRP A 334 1.94 3.63 16.22
C TRP A 334 3.44 3.83 16.36
N THR A 335 4.01 4.68 15.51
CA THR A 335 5.42 5.06 15.61
C THR A 335 5.51 6.32 16.43
N LEU A 336 6.27 6.28 17.53
CA LEU A 336 6.60 7.48 18.29
C LEU A 336 7.47 8.39 17.41
N THR A 337 6.95 9.55 17.05
CA THR A 337 7.63 10.51 16.17
C THR A 337 8.07 11.76 16.88
N GLY A 338 7.65 11.96 18.13
CA GLY A 338 8.15 13.03 18.96
C GLY A 338 7.87 12.77 20.43
N THR A 339 8.84 13.16 21.27
CA THR A 339 8.66 13.27 22.71
C THR A 339 9.02 14.69 23.12
N GLN A 340 8.10 15.35 23.79
CA GLN A 340 8.38 16.53 24.59
C GLN A 340 8.47 16.08 26.04
N GLU A 341 9.65 16.17 26.63
CA GLU A 341 9.87 15.79 28.03
C GLU A 341 9.06 16.69 28.97
N PRO A 342 8.49 16.14 30.06
CA PRO A 342 7.81 16.92 31.06
C PRO A 342 8.80 17.80 31.84
N GLU A 343 8.34 18.98 32.23
CA GLU A 343 9.06 19.88 33.12
C GLU A 343 8.49 19.80 34.53
N CYS A 344 9.09 20.52 35.48
CA CYS A 344 8.65 20.48 36.86
C CYS A 344 7.25 21.11 37.07
N LEU A 345 6.79 21.98 36.16
CA LEU A 345 5.47 22.64 36.21
C LEU A 345 4.58 22.39 35.00
N HIS A 346 5.13 21.85 33.89
CA HIS A 346 4.39 21.64 32.65
C HIS A 346 4.40 20.17 32.25
N GLU A 347 3.24 19.66 31.84
CA GLU A 347 3.12 18.31 31.29
C GLU A 347 3.92 18.19 29.99
N GLY A 348 4.63 17.07 29.85
CA GLY A 348 5.22 16.66 28.60
C GLY A 348 4.17 15.97 27.72
N ARG A 349 4.57 15.52 26.54
CA ARG A 349 3.71 14.66 25.71
C ARG A 349 4.51 13.77 24.80
N LYS A 350 3.94 12.61 24.47
CA LYS A 350 4.39 11.76 23.37
C LYS A 350 3.44 11.93 22.19
N THR A 351 4.00 12.05 21.00
CA THR A 351 3.26 12.15 19.74
C THR A 351 3.56 10.93 18.89
N TYR A 352 2.50 10.24 18.47
CA TYR A 352 2.56 9.03 17.67
C TYR A 352 1.91 9.27 16.32
N LEU A 353 2.53 8.77 15.26
CA LEU A 353 1.94 8.69 13.94
C LEU A 353 1.55 7.25 13.64
N CYS A 354 0.32 7.06 13.17
CA CYS A 354 -0.11 5.80 12.61
C CYS A 354 0.66 5.55 11.31
N GLY A 355 1.50 4.51 11.30
CA GLY A 355 2.32 4.16 10.15
C GLY A 355 1.51 3.82 8.89
N GLY A 356 0.25 3.38 9.02
CA GLY A 356 -0.59 2.98 7.89
C GLY A 356 -1.49 4.06 7.27
N CYS A 357 -1.88 5.10 8.01
CA CYS A 357 -2.86 6.11 7.54
C CYS A 357 -2.50 7.56 7.88
N GLY A 358 -1.39 7.82 8.58
CA GLY A 358 -0.93 9.19 8.87
C GLY A 358 -1.67 9.90 10.01
N ALA A 359 -2.62 9.26 10.70
CA ALA A 359 -3.29 9.83 11.87
C ALA A 359 -2.30 10.12 13.02
N VAL A 360 -2.54 11.21 13.78
CA VAL A 360 -1.72 11.64 14.92
C VAL A 360 -2.44 11.33 16.25
N LEU A 361 -1.77 10.65 17.17
CA LEU A 361 -2.20 10.43 18.55
C LEU A 361 -1.26 11.17 19.51
N ASN A 362 -1.81 11.88 20.50
CA ASN A 362 -1.03 12.54 21.56
C ASN A 362 -1.37 11.94 22.93
N GLU A 363 -0.33 11.48 23.65
CA GLU A 363 -0.45 11.00 25.02
C GLU A 363 0.26 11.97 25.99
N PRO A 364 -0.43 12.51 27.00
CA PRO A 364 0.18 13.42 27.97
C PRO A 364 1.14 12.69 28.91
N ILE A 365 2.24 13.35 29.28
CA ILE A 365 3.16 12.91 30.33
C ILE A 365 3.00 13.89 31.51
N PRO A 366 2.62 13.44 32.71
CA PRO A 366 2.48 14.33 33.87
C PRO A 366 3.77 15.13 34.14
N ALA A 367 3.60 16.38 34.59
CA ALA A 367 4.72 17.20 35.06
C ALA A 367 5.51 16.49 36.16
N LEU A 368 6.83 16.72 36.22
CA LEU A 368 7.74 16.01 37.13
C LEU A 368 7.50 16.31 38.61
N GLY A 369 6.84 17.43 38.91
CA GLY A 369 6.65 17.91 40.28
C GLY A 369 7.95 18.33 40.95
N HIS A 370 7.89 18.66 42.25
CA HIS A 370 9.05 19.09 43.03
C HIS A 370 9.08 18.47 44.44
N ASP A 371 10.27 18.04 44.87
CA ASP A 371 10.58 17.63 46.25
C ASP A 371 11.57 18.63 46.89
N PHE A 372 11.09 19.38 47.87
CA PHE A 372 11.87 20.44 48.54
C PHE A 372 12.38 19.99 49.91
N VAL A 373 13.68 20.21 50.16
CA VAL A 373 14.29 20.08 51.49
C VAL A 373 15.04 21.38 51.79
N ASN A 374 14.64 22.08 52.85
CA ASN A 374 15.17 23.40 53.22
C ASN A 374 15.14 24.42 52.06
N ASP A 375 13.99 24.56 51.39
CA ASP A 375 13.70 25.52 50.31
C ASP A 375 14.56 25.40 49.04
N VAL A 376 15.35 24.34 48.93
CA VAL A 376 16.18 24.01 47.76
C VAL A 376 15.63 22.75 47.11
N CYS A 377 15.42 22.79 45.80
CA CYS A 377 15.00 21.62 45.02
C CYS A 377 16.12 20.58 45.02
N THR A 378 15.80 19.35 45.42
CA THR A 378 16.80 18.30 45.61
C THR A 378 17.23 17.58 44.31
N ARG A 379 16.62 17.90 43.15
CA ARG A 379 16.91 17.27 41.84
C ARG A 379 17.56 18.17 40.78
N GLY A 380 18.06 19.35 41.16
CA GLY A 380 18.88 20.21 40.28
C GLY A 380 18.81 21.70 40.66
N ASP A 381 19.88 22.45 40.41
CA ASP A 381 20.13 23.80 40.95
C ASP A 381 19.25 24.94 40.36
N ALA A 382 18.19 24.62 39.60
CA ALA A 382 17.44 25.59 38.80
C ALA A 382 16.11 26.08 39.41
N TYR A 383 15.65 25.61 40.58
CA TYR A 383 14.36 26.04 41.18
C TYR A 383 14.44 26.16 42.71
N ARG A 384 13.72 27.14 43.30
CA ARG A 384 13.59 27.36 44.76
C ARG A 384 12.14 27.63 45.16
N MET A 385 11.81 27.34 46.42
CA MET A 385 10.51 27.74 46.98
C MET A 385 10.46 29.26 47.12
N ALA A 386 9.43 29.90 46.57
CA ALA A 386 9.23 31.34 46.65
C ALA A 386 7.90 31.65 47.34
N THR A 387 7.99 32.33 48.48
CA THR A 387 6.84 32.91 49.17
C THR A 387 6.54 34.28 48.60
N LYS A 388 5.31 34.48 48.11
CA LYS A 388 4.79 35.82 47.82
C LYS A 388 3.74 36.18 48.85
N THR A 389 3.86 37.39 49.40
CA THR A 389 2.82 38.00 50.23
C THR A 389 2.08 39.02 49.38
N ASP A 390 0.77 38.92 49.34
CA ASP A 390 -0.03 39.98 48.72
C ASP A 390 -0.05 41.25 49.58
N ASP A 391 -0.52 42.36 49.00
CA ASP A 391 -0.59 43.67 49.67
C ASP A 391 -1.55 43.68 50.90
N ALA A 392 -2.33 42.60 51.08
CA ALA A 392 -3.20 42.38 52.23
C ALA A 392 -2.52 41.57 53.34
N GLY A 393 -1.28 41.11 53.13
CA GLY A 393 -0.49 40.36 54.11
C GLY A 393 -0.65 38.84 54.07
N THR A 394 -1.29 38.30 53.03
CA THR A 394 -1.52 36.86 52.87
C THR A 394 -0.38 36.22 52.08
N THR A 395 0.25 35.20 52.65
CA THR A 395 1.43 34.53 52.05
C THR A 395 1.03 33.22 51.37
N GLN A 396 1.44 33.04 50.11
CA GLN A 396 1.35 31.76 49.39
C GLN A 396 2.76 31.32 48.94
N THR A 397 3.05 30.02 49.09
CA THR A 397 4.36 29.42 48.81
C THR A 397 4.24 28.41 47.68
N ASP A 398 4.88 28.69 46.55
CA ASP A 398 4.92 27.80 45.39
C ASP A 398 6.36 27.70 44.83
N ALA A 399 6.60 26.70 43.98
CA ALA A 399 7.87 26.49 43.31
C ALA A 399 8.13 27.57 42.23
N ALA A 400 9.30 28.21 42.24
CA ALA A 400 9.69 29.21 41.25
C ALA A 400 11.08 28.94 40.66
N GLU A 401 11.24 29.27 39.38
CA GLU A 401 12.48 29.08 38.62
C GLU A 401 13.57 30.05 39.07
N THR A 402 14.79 29.55 39.25
CA THR A 402 15.96 30.33 39.66
C THR A 402 16.57 30.93 38.41
N THR A 403 16.13 32.12 38.04
CA THR A 403 16.69 32.84 36.89
C THR A 403 18.15 33.20 37.16
N ALA A 404 19.09 32.61 36.39
CA ALA A 404 20.29 33.34 36.03
C ALA A 404 19.80 34.53 35.18
N GLU A 405 19.92 35.76 35.70
CA GLU A 405 19.53 37.00 35.02
C GLU A 405 19.86 36.91 33.52
N THR A 406 18.91 36.98 32.58
CA THR A 406 17.94 38.07 32.46
C THR A 406 16.80 37.70 31.48
N THR A 407 15.60 38.13 31.89
CA THR A 407 14.42 38.52 31.08
C THR A 407 13.58 37.46 30.36
N GLU A 408 12.50 37.10 31.06
CA GLU A 408 11.09 37.19 30.65
C GLU A 408 10.65 36.42 29.39
N VAL A 409 9.93 35.28 29.56
CA VAL A 409 8.45 35.17 29.70
C VAL A 409 7.77 35.30 28.33
N ALA A 410 6.83 34.48 27.88
CA ALA A 410 6.27 33.18 28.25
C ALA A 410 5.23 32.85 27.15
N ALA A 411 4.94 31.55 27.02
CA ALA A 411 3.68 30.93 26.63
C ALA A 411 2.42 31.64 27.19
N SER A 412 1.17 31.41 26.78
CA SER A 412 0.48 30.60 25.77
C SER A 412 -1.02 30.94 25.88
N GLU A 413 -1.84 30.29 25.04
CA GLU A 413 -3.13 29.63 25.37
C GLU A 413 -4.30 30.42 25.96
N GLN A 414 -5.44 30.43 25.26
CA GLN A 414 -6.52 29.40 25.21
C GLN A 414 -7.33 29.31 26.50
N THR A 415 -8.66 29.37 26.33
CA THR A 415 -9.67 28.42 26.83
C THR A 415 -11.04 29.04 26.51
N GLU A 416 -11.86 28.41 25.67
CA GLU A 416 -12.79 27.31 25.96
C GLU A 416 -14.08 27.81 26.62
N ILE A 417 -15.24 27.39 26.06
CA ILE A 417 -16.37 26.76 26.76
C ILE A 417 -17.49 26.48 25.74
N THR A 418 -17.90 25.22 25.80
CA THR A 418 -19.07 24.49 25.31
C THR A 418 -20.43 25.18 25.39
N THR A 419 -21.33 24.85 24.46
CA THR A 419 -22.64 24.21 24.79
C THR A 419 -23.39 23.76 23.53
N GLU A 420 -23.99 22.58 23.67
CA GLU A 420 -24.90 21.88 22.76
C GLU A 420 -26.19 22.65 22.45
N ALA A 421 -26.85 22.32 21.34
CA ALA A 421 -28.21 21.75 21.32
C ALA A 421 -28.92 21.91 19.95
N THR A 422 -29.13 20.76 19.30
CA THR A 422 -30.36 20.30 18.61
C THR A 422 -31.01 21.07 17.44
N ALA A 423 -31.14 20.31 16.34
CA ALA A 423 -32.39 19.91 15.66
C ALA A 423 -32.82 20.59 14.33
N GLU A 424 -33.19 19.68 13.40
CA GLU A 424 -34.16 19.80 12.29
C GLU A 424 -33.71 20.26 10.88
N THR A 425 -33.28 19.26 10.07
CA THR A 425 -33.85 18.74 8.80
C THR A 425 -35.13 19.42 8.22
N PRO A 426 -35.57 19.14 6.96
CA PRO A 426 -34.93 18.93 5.64
C PRO A 426 -35.59 19.76 4.48
N ALA A 427 -34.98 19.76 3.29
CA ALA A 427 -35.64 19.64 1.97
C ALA A 427 -34.54 19.68 0.88
N SER A 428 -34.16 18.59 0.21
CA SER A 428 -34.87 17.82 -0.82
C SER A 428 -35.14 18.61 -2.10
N ILE A 429 -34.40 18.30 -3.18
CA ILE A 429 -34.82 18.14 -4.60
C ILE A 429 -33.55 18.03 -5.47
N THR A 430 -33.14 16.82 -5.88
CA THR A 430 -33.42 16.18 -7.20
C THR A 430 -33.02 17.01 -8.42
N SER A 431 -31.97 16.58 -9.14
CA SER A 431 -32.12 15.91 -10.46
C SER A 431 -30.78 15.87 -11.21
N GLU A 432 -30.32 14.65 -11.52
CA GLU A 432 -29.41 14.32 -12.63
C GLU A 432 -30.09 14.59 -14.01
N PRO A 433 -29.55 14.12 -15.15
CA PRO A 433 -28.27 14.50 -15.80
C PRO A 433 -28.52 14.84 -17.28
N THR A 434 -27.55 15.36 -18.02
CA THR A 434 -27.48 15.06 -19.46
C THR A 434 -26.05 15.13 -19.98
N ALA A 435 -25.60 14.00 -20.51
CA ALA A 435 -24.40 13.83 -21.31
C ALA A 435 -24.53 14.53 -22.67
N GLN A 436 -23.42 15.00 -23.24
CA GLN A 436 -23.20 14.82 -24.68
C GLN A 436 -21.71 14.86 -25.04
N ALA A 437 -21.32 13.86 -25.83
CA ALA A 437 -20.00 13.56 -26.34
C ALA A 437 -19.65 14.30 -27.64
N ALA A 438 -18.45 13.95 -28.15
CA ALA A 438 -17.83 14.25 -29.45
C ALA A 438 -17.01 15.57 -29.46
N SER A 439 -15.78 15.65 -29.97
CA SER A 439 -15.05 14.79 -30.92
C SER A 439 -13.59 15.27 -30.97
N GLU A 440 -12.64 14.34 -31.19
CA GLU A 440 -11.28 14.65 -31.68
C GLU A 440 -11.31 15.20 -33.12
N PRO A 441 -10.20 15.81 -33.59
CA PRO A 441 -9.33 15.06 -34.49
C PRO A 441 -7.80 15.34 -34.37
N THR A 442 -7.04 14.24 -34.47
CA THR A 442 -5.82 13.98 -35.28
C THR A 442 -4.71 15.03 -35.50
N ALA A 443 -3.47 14.55 -35.29
CA ALA A 443 -2.34 14.48 -36.25
C ALA A 443 -1.01 15.14 -35.85
N ALA A 444 0.03 14.32 -36.01
CA ALA A 444 1.44 14.50 -35.70
C ALA A 444 2.18 15.63 -36.43
N THR A 445 3.26 16.13 -35.83
CA THR A 445 4.52 16.39 -36.56
C THR A 445 5.73 16.40 -35.62
N SER A 446 6.83 15.84 -36.12
CA SER A 446 8.15 15.70 -35.51
C SER A 446 9.06 16.91 -35.78
N ALA A 447 9.90 17.30 -34.81
CA ALA A 447 11.16 18.02 -35.05
C ALA A 447 12.11 17.99 -33.83
N THR A 448 13.40 17.88 -34.15
CA THR A 448 14.58 17.61 -33.33
C THR A 448 15.14 18.79 -32.50
N ARG A 449 15.69 18.43 -31.33
CA ARG A 449 16.94 18.89 -30.66
C ARG A 449 17.12 20.36 -30.25
N ALA A 450 17.16 20.61 -28.94
CA ALA A 450 18.20 21.41 -28.28
C ALA A 450 18.30 21.04 -26.79
N GLN A 451 19.52 20.77 -26.33
CA GLN A 451 19.87 20.67 -24.91
C GLN A 451 19.87 22.07 -24.31
N ASP A 452 19.23 22.26 -23.15
CA ASP A 452 19.74 23.17 -22.14
C ASP A 452 19.33 22.70 -20.74
N ARG A 453 20.29 22.81 -19.82
CA ARG A 453 20.31 22.23 -18.48
C ARG A 453 20.18 23.37 -17.48
N ALA A 454 19.14 23.41 -16.66
CA ALA A 454 19.08 24.15 -15.39
C ALA A 454 17.86 23.73 -14.53
N PRO A 455 17.91 23.92 -13.19
CA PRO A 455 17.39 22.95 -12.23
C PRO A 455 16.06 23.33 -11.57
N ALA A 456 15.43 22.32 -10.96
CA ALA A 456 14.49 22.38 -9.84
C ALA A 456 13.32 23.40 -9.94
N SER A 457 12.17 22.97 -10.44
CA SER A 457 10.89 23.66 -10.19
C SER A 457 10.48 23.41 -8.74
N ALA A 458 10.53 24.40 -7.83
CA ALA A 458 9.60 25.54 -7.74
C ALA A 458 8.15 25.04 -7.78
N GLY A 459 7.51 25.07 -6.60
CA GLY A 459 6.12 24.63 -6.41
C GLY A 459 5.17 25.27 -7.40
N SER A 460 4.10 24.54 -7.71
CA SER A 460 3.09 24.91 -8.71
C SER A 460 2.68 26.39 -8.61
N PRO A 461 2.59 27.13 -9.74
CA PRO A 461 2.26 28.55 -9.75
C PRO A 461 0.91 28.87 -9.11
N THR A 462 -0.02 27.92 -9.03
CA THR A 462 -1.27 28.05 -8.28
C THR A 462 -1.07 28.10 -6.76
N VAL A 463 -0.09 27.37 -6.23
CA VAL A 463 0.24 27.37 -4.79
C VAL A 463 0.90 28.70 -4.40
N ILE A 464 1.78 29.23 -5.24
CA ILE A 464 2.43 30.53 -5.02
C ILE A 464 1.41 31.68 -5.10
N LEU A 465 0.44 31.61 -6.03
CA LEU A 465 -0.61 32.61 -6.15
C LEU A 465 -1.55 32.61 -4.95
N LEU A 466 -1.92 31.43 -4.44
CA LEU A 466 -2.71 31.27 -3.22
C LEU A 466 -1.97 31.77 -1.97
N ALA A 467 -0.66 31.47 -1.85
CA ALA A 467 0.17 31.98 -0.76
C ALA A 467 0.32 33.52 -0.80
N ALA A 468 0.46 34.10 -1.99
CA ALA A 468 0.55 35.55 -2.16
C ALA A 468 -0.77 36.27 -1.84
N LEU A 469 -1.92 35.69 -2.20
CA LEU A 469 -3.24 36.21 -1.87
C LEU A 469 -3.53 36.14 -0.37
N LEU A 470 -3.12 35.06 0.29
CA LEU A 470 -3.20 34.90 1.75
C LEU A 470 -2.30 35.92 2.47
N LEU A 471 -1.07 36.13 1.99
CA LEU A 471 -0.16 37.13 2.55
C LEU A 471 -0.70 38.56 2.40
N ALA A 472 -1.30 38.88 1.25
CA ALA A 472 -1.94 40.17 1.01
C ALA A 472 -3.14 40.40 1.93
N ALA A 473 -3.95 39.37 2.18
CA ALA A 473 -5.09 39.43 3.11
C ALA A 473 -4.62 39.63 4.56
N VAL A 474 -3.54 38.96 4.98
CA VAL A 474 -2.94 39.12 6.32
C VAL A 474 -2.37 40.53 6.51
N ILE A 475 -1.67 41.07 5.51
CA ILE A 475 -1.14 42.44 5.54
C ILE A 475 -2.29 43.46 5.61
N ALA A 476 -3.36 43.28 4.84
CA ALA A 476 -4.52 44.17 4.87
C ALA A 476 -5.19 44.20 6.26
N VAL A 477 -5.32 43.03 6.91
CA VAL A 477 -5.86 42.93 8.28
C VAL A 477 -4.91 43.58 9.29
N ALA A 478 -3.59 43.37 9.19
CA ALA A 478 -2.60 44.01 10.06
C ALA A 478 -2.64 45.54 9.96
N VAL A 479 -2.78 46.09 8.75
CA VAL A 479 -2.92 47.54 8.52
C VAL A 479 -4.21 48.09 9.13
N ILE A 480 -5.32 47.34 9.05
CA ILE A 480 -6.61 47.74 9.65
C ILE A 480 -6.53 47.71 11.20
N LEU A 481 -5.79 46.76 11.77
CA LEU A 481 -5.59 46.67 13.22
C LEU A 481 -4.66 47.76 13.76
N LEU A 482 -3.60 48.10 13.03
CA LEU A 482 -2.67 49.18 13.38
C LEU A 482 -3.35 50.56 13.32
N ARG A 483 -4.25 50.79 12.35
CA ARG A 483 -5.03 52.04 12.25
C ARG A 483 -6.12 52.21 13.32
N ARG A 484 -6.42 51.16 14.12
CA ARG A 484 -7.39 51.24 15.24
C ARG A 484 -6.74 51.46 16.61
N LYS A 485 -5.40 51.45 16.69
CA LYS A 485 -4.62 51.75 17.91
C LYS A 485 -4.19 53.22 18.01
N HIS A 486 -4.58 54.08 17.06
CA HIS A 486 -4.41 55.53 17.10
C HIS A 486 -5.75 56.25 17.11
#